data_AF-A0A7R9G5M2-F1
#
_entry.id   AF-A0A7R9G5M2-F1
#
_cell.length_a   1.000
_cell.length_b   1.000
_cell.length_c   1.000
_cell.angle_alpha   90.00
_cell.angle_beta   90.00
_cell.angle_gamma   90.00
#
_symmetry.space_group_name_H-M   'P 1'
#
loop_
_entity.id
_entity.type
_entity.pdbx_description
1 polymer ?
#
loop_
_entity_poly.entity_id
_entity_poly.type
_entity_poly.pdbx_seq_one_letter_code
_entity_poly.pdbx_strand_id
1 'polypeptide(L)'
;METQESRTAFQNSARTLIRQYGFDGLDLAWQFPEIRVKKERGTFGSIWHSIKKTFGYGHNHVDEKELEHRNGFTALVKDLKTSFKVDGLLVTAAVLPNVNASAYYDASALAQHLDSITLLAFDYKNPSRNPQQADYPSALYNAGGRPVNETADAAVKWWTDQGIQGSKIVLGISTYGRTWKLTTESQISGVPPLTADGPGGEGAQTKTPGLLSYPEICALIPNPNQRATGHLLRRVTDPSKKLGTYAFRLPDSEGEGGIWVAYEDPDTAGDRATYVKIKGLGGVALYDISLDDFRGVCHGDKYPILKMAKNRLYMHSNENSPPSISTIEEHNIGIDLDPLRSIEVSRQAVRGTSLETVYLAISESTRLLQSMPPAPRVGVTQKAGRDLPLEFLKRALVLASKSTVLRLFSSSVLHTDLGVYRQILGCIVTLPLKLGHQTPSLEDLRAPRQVFPSTSGETHYPRHTLLGQLEAQLTQ
;
A
#
# COMPACT_ATOMS: atom_id res chain seq x y z
N MET A 1 0.63 -4.50 35.53
CA MET A 1 1.20 -5.80 35.07
C MET A 1 2.03 -6.49 36.14
N GLU A 2 2.51 -5.76 37.16
CA GLU A 2 3.43 -6.27 38.17
C GLU A 2 2.81 -7.36 39.06
N THR A 3 1.52 -7.25 39.41
CA THR A 3 0.83 -8.25 40.25
C THR A 3 -0.09 -9.19 39.47
N GLN A 4 -0.31 -10.40 39.99
CA GLN A 4 -1.21 -11.39 39.39
C GLN A 4 -2.66 -10.89 39.38
N GLU A 5 -3.10 -10.24 40.45
CA GLU A 5 -4.47 -9.72 40.58
C GLU A 5 -4.77 -8.69 39.48
N SER A 6 -3.81 -7.79 39.22
CA SER A 6 -3.94 -6.79 38.16
C SER A 6 -3.98 -7.42 36.77
N ARG A 7 -3.17 -8.46 36.52
CA ARG A 7 -3.19 -9.19 35.24
C ARG A 7 -4.50 -9.93 35.03
N THR A 8 -5.02 -10.59 36.06
CA THR A 8 -6.32 -11.27 36.04
C THR A 8 -7.45 -10.29 35.78
N ALA A 9 -7.46 -9.12 36.42
CA ALA A 9 -8.45 -8.09 36.20
C ALA A 9 -8.43 -7.58 34.74
N PHE A 10 -7.25 -7.29 34.21
CA PHE A 10 -7.08 -6.88 32.80
C PHE A 10 -7.53 -7.96 31.82
N GLN A 11 -7.15 -9.21 32.06
CA GLN A 11 -7.55 -10.33 31.22
C GLN A 11 -9.07 -10.48 31.15
N ASN A 12 -9.74 -10.39 32.30
CA ASN A 12 -11.19 -10.54 32.37
C ASN A 12 -11.92 -9.39 31.66
N SER A 13 -11.44 -8.15 31.83
CA SER A 13 -12.02 -7.00 31.12
C SER A 13 -11.77 -7.08 29.61
N ALA A 14 -10.55 -7.43 29.18
CA ALA A 14 -10.22 -7.62 27.78
C ALA A 14 -11.08 -8.70 27.13
N ARG A 15 -11.22 -9.87 27.77
CA ARG A 15 -12.07 -10.96 27.29
C ARG A 15 -13.53 -10.52 27.15
N THR A 16 -14.04 -9.75 28.11
CA THR A 16 -15.41 -9.22 28.07
C THR A 16 -15.62 -8.32 26.86
N LEU A 17 -14.71 -7.37 26.62
CA LEU A 17 -14.78 -6.46 25.47
C LEU A 17 -14.69 -7.22 24.15
N ILE A 18 -13.75 -8.16 24.02
CA ILE A 18 -13.57 -8.97 22.81
C ILE A 18 -14.86 -9.71 22.46
N ARG A 19 -15.50 -10.33 23.45
CA ARG A 19 -16.77 -11.05 23.24
C ARG A 19 -17.95 -10.13 22.99
N GLN A 20 -18.02 -9.01 23.70
CA GLN A 20 -19.11 -8.03 23.54
C GLN A 20 -19.16 -7.46 22.13
N TYR A 21 -17.99 -7.18 21.53
CA TYR A 21 -17.88 -6.57 20.21
C TYR A 21 -17.57 -7.56 19.08
N GLY A 22 -17.44 -8.86 19.39
CA GLY A 22 -17.23 -9.91 18.39
C GLY A 22 -15.85 -9.89 17.73
N PHE A 23 -14.80 -9.50 18.46
CA PHE A 23 -13.42 -9.56 17.98
C PHE A 23 -12.86 -11.00 18.06
N ASP A 24 -11.93 -11.33 17.16
CA ASP A 24 -11.28 -12.65 17.10
C ASP A 24 -10.08 -12.79 18.06
N GLY A 25 -9.67 -11.71 18.73
CA GLY A 25 -8.51 -11.74 19.61
C GLY A 25 -8.06 -10.37 20.10
N LEU A 26 -6.85 -10.32 20.64
CA LEU A 26 -6.21 -9.12 21.18
C LEU A 26 -4.79 -8.97 20.63
N ASP A 27 -4.47 -7.78 20.13
CA ASP A 27 -3.11 -7.36 19.81
C ASP A 27 -2.54 -6.49 20.92
N LEU A 28 -1.36 -6.85 21.43
CA LEU A 28 -0.65 -6.13 22.47
C LEU A 28 0.39 -5.19 21.84
N ALA A 29 -0.03 -3.98 21.49
CA ALA A 29 0.82 -2.89 21.07
C ALA A 29 1.29 -2.05 22.27
N TRP A 30 2.04 -2.68 23.19
CA TRP A 30 2.44 -2.03 24.44
C TRP A 30 3.48 -0.92 24.21
N GLN A 31 3.21 0.28 24.74
CA GLN A 31 4.07 1.46 24.65
C GLN A 31 5.23 1.41 25.66
N PHE A 32 6.17 0.50 25.44
CA PHE A 32 7.39 0.45 26.24
C PHE A 32 8.25 1.71 26.03
N PRO A 33 9.13 2.07 26.99
CA PRO A 33 10.06 3.16 26.80
C PRO A 33 10.95 2.96 25.57
N GLU A 34 11.00 3.99 24.72
CA GLU A 34 11.80 3.99 23.50
C GLU A 34 13.29 4.18 23.81
N ILE A 35 14.15 3.66 22.92
CA ILE A 35 15.60 3.91 22.95
C ILE A 35 15.85 5.42 22.89
N ARG A 36 16.78 5.93 23.72
CA ARG A 36 17.16 7.35 23.65
C ARG A 36 17.96 7.64 22.39
N VAL A 37 17.61 8.72 21.70
CA VAL A 37 18.41 9.23 20.58
C VAL A 37 19.75 9.73 21.12
N LYS A 38 20.85 9.21 20.56
CA LYS A 38 22.18 9.77 20.82
C LYS A 38 22.25 11.15 20.18
N LYS A 39 22.22 12.21 20.98
CA LYS A 39 22.51 13.55 20.48
C LYS A 39 23.96 13.56 19.98
N GLU A 40 24.18 13.91 18.73
CA GLU A 40 25.53 14.20 18.24
C GLU A 40 26.11 15.34 19.08
N ARG A 41 27.19 15.06 19.80
CA ARG A 41 27.90 16.04 20.62
C ARG A 41 29.19 16.39 19.90
N GLY A 42 29.53 17.68 19.86
CA GLY A 42 30.84 18.12 19.38
C GLY A 42 31.99 17.46 20.15
N THR A 43 33.18 17.44 19.56
CA THR A 43 34.38 16.75 20.07
C THR A 43 34.71 17.05 21.54
N PHE A 44 34.49 18.29 22.00
CA PHE A 44 34.69 18.64 23.41
C PHE A 44 33.64 18.02 24.35
N GLY A 45 32.40 17.89 23.89
CA GLY A 45 31.32 17.25 24.64
C GLY A 45 31.48 15.73 24.73
N SER A 46 32.10 15.08 23.73
CA SER A 46 32.40 13.65 23.77
C SER A 46 33.53 13.32 24.74
N ILE A 47 34.58 14.16 24.81
CA ILE A 47 35.69 14.01 25.77
C ILE A 47 35.18 14.12 27.22
N TRP A 48 34.40 15.16 27.53
CA TRP A 48 33.85 15.35 28.89
C TRP A 48 32.92 14.21 29.32
N HIS A 49 32.15 13.64 28.39
CA HIS A 49 31.25 12.54 28.68
C HIS A 49 31.97 11.19 28.85
N SER A 50 33.07 10.98 28.13
CA SER A 50 33.97 9.83 28.35
C SER A 50 34.58 9.90 29.75
N ILE A 51 35.01 11.09 30.20
CA ILE A 51 35.52 11.32 31.55
C ILE A 51 34.45 10.98 32.60
N LYS A 52 33.21 11.47 32.46
CA LYS A 52 32.11 11.15 33.39
C LYS A 52 31.77 9.66 33.48
N LYS A 53 31.87 8.93 32.36
CA LYS A 53 31.63 7.47 32.32
C LYS A 53 32.72 6.72 33.09
N THR A 54 33.97 7.18 33.01
CA THR A 54 35.11 6.62 33.77
C THR A 54 34.98 6.85 35.29
N PHE A 55 34.28 7.91 35.72
CA PHE A 55 34.03 8.22 37.14
C PHE A 55 32.73 7.64 37.72
N GLY A 56 32.07 6.69 37.03
CA GLY A 56 30.92 5.95 37.59
C GLY A 56 29.58 6.70 37.60
N TYR A 57 29.49 7.89 37.00
CA TYR A 57 28.26 8.71 36.99
C TYR A 57 27.34 8.47 35.78
N GLY A 58 27.29 7.25 35.22
CA GLY A 58 26.70 7.06 33.89
C GLY A 58 26.02 5.73 33.64
N HIS A 59 25.07 5.32 34.49
CA HIS A 59 24.14 4.25 34.14
C HIS A 59 22.91 4.86 33.45
N ASN A 60 22.90 4.81 32.11
CA ASN A 60 21.81 5.29 31.26
C ASN A 60 20.67 4.25 31.19
N HIS A 61 20.06 3.90 32.31
CA HIS A 61 18.84 3.11 32.27
C HIS A 61 17.69 4.03 31.87
N VAL A 62 17.04 3.74 30.74
CA VAL A 62 15.78 4.41 30.36
C VAL A 62 14.67 3.96 31.31
N ASP A 63 14.80 2.74 31.82
CA ASP A 63 13.91 2.09 32.76
C ASP A 63 14.75 1.30 33.78
N GLU A 64 14.64 1.65 35.05
CA GLU A 64 15.36 0.99 36.15
C GLU A 64 14.78 -0.40 36.47
N LYS A 65 13.54 -0.67 36.05
CA LYS A 65 12.79 -1.90 36.29
C LYS A 65 12.60 -2.74 35.02
N GLU A 66 13.47 -2.54 34.03
CA GLU A 66 13.42 -3.22 32.73
C GLU A 66 13.14 -4.73 32.83
N LEU A 67 13.87 -5.44 33.70
CA LEU A 67 13.71 -6.88 33.90
C LEU A 67 12.36 -7.24 34.55
N GLU A 68 11.88 -6.44 35.50
CA GLU A 68 10.56 -6.63 36.13
C GLU A 68 9.45 -6.47 35.09
N HIS A 69 9.55 -5.43 34.25
CA HIS A 69 8.58 -5.18 33.17
C HIS A 69 8.63 -6.26 32.09
N ARG A 70 9.82 -6.74 31.70
CA ARG A 70 9.98 -7.88 30.77
C ARG A 70 9.28 -9.13 31.28
N ASN A 71 9.51 -9.46 32.55
CA ASN A 71 8.90 -10.63 33.18
C ASN A 71 7.39 -10.46 33.33
N GLY A 72 6.94 -9.26 33.72
CA GLY A 72 5.52 -8.92 33.85
C GLY A 72 4.76 -9.00 32.52
N PHE A 73 5.35 -8.53 31.42
CA PHE A 73 4.77 -8.65 30.08
C PHE A 73 4.70 -10.11 29.63
N THR A 74 5.76 -10.88 29.86
CA THR A 74 5.78 -12.32 29.56
C THR A 74 4.69 -13.08 30.33
N ALA A 75 4.53 -12.78 31.62
CA ALA A 75 3.47 -13.35 32.44
C ALA A 75 2.07 -12.95 31.93
N LEU A 76 1.87 -11.68 31.55
CA LEU A 76 0.61 -11.21 30.98
C LEU A 76 0.23 -11.96 29.70
N VAL A 77 1.17 -12.11 28.77
CA VAL A 77 0.94 -12.83 27.50
C VAL A 77 0.57 -14.29 27.76
N LYS A 78 1.28 -14.95 28.67
CA LYS A 78 0.99 -16.34 29.07
C LYS A 78 -0.40 -16.47 29.70
N ASP A 79 -0.74 -15.56 30.61
CA ASP A 79 -2.04 -15.54 31.27
C ASP A 79 -3.13 -15.38 30.20
N LEU A 80 -3.04 -14.34 29.36
CA LEU A 80 -3.98 -14.07 28.26
C LEU A 80 -4.17 -15.30 27.37
N LYS A 81 -3.09 -15.88 26.83
CA LYS A 81 -3.20 -17.05 25.94
C LYS A 81 -3.88 -18.22 26.62
N THR A 82 -3.62 -18.45 27.91
CA THR A 82 -4.25 -19.53 28.67
C THR A 82 -5.76 -19.32 28.79
N SER A 83 -6.19 -18.11 29.15
CA SER A 83 -7.62 -17.78 29.30
C SER A 83 -8.37 -17.76 27.97
N PHE A 84 -7.71 -17.26 26.92
CA PHE A 84 -8.29 -17.07 25.60
C PHE A 84 -8.44 -18.38 24.81
N LYS A 85 -7.65 -19.40 25.18
CA LYS A 85 -7.69 -20.73 24.55
C LYS A 85 -9.09 -21.36 24.58
N VAL A 86 -9.86 -21.16 25.64
CA VAL A 86 -11.22 -21.73 25.79
C VAL A 86 -12.18 -21.18 24.73
N ASP A 87 -11.98 -19.93 24.32
CA ASP A 87 -12.82 -19.26 23.34
C ASP A 87 -12.22 -19.28 21.92
N GLY A 88 -11.02 -19.86 21.75
CA GLY A 88 -10.30 -19.86 20.47
C GLY A 88 -9.75 -18.48 20.06
N LEU A 89 -9.63 -17.53 21.01
CA LEU A 89 -9.20 -16.17 20.72
C LEU A 89 -7.70 -16.08 20.44
N LEU A 90 -7.32 -15.22 19.48
CA LEU A 90 -5.95 -14.91 19.14
C LEU A 90 -5.30 -13.96 20.17
N VAL A 91 -4.00 -14.14 20.38
CA VAL A 91 -3.14 -13.22 21.13
C VAL A 91 -1.92 -12.92 20.28
N THR A 92 -1.79 -11.67 19.86
CA THR A 92 -0.64 -11.17 19.09
C THR A 92 0.03 -10.04 19.86
N ALA A 93 1.25 -9.69 19.47
CA ALA A 93 1.93 -8.51 20.01
C ALA A 93 2.60 -7.72 18.89
N ALA A 94 2.60 -6.40 19.03
CA ALA A 94 3.31 -5.50 18.13
C ALA A 94 4.50 -4.87 18.86
N VAL A 95 5.69 -5.04 18.27
CA VAL A 95 6.90 -4.33 18.69
C VAL A 95 6.87 -2.97 18.02
N LEU A 96 6.53 -1.94 18.80
CA LEU A 96 6.45 -0.56 18.33
C LEU A 96 7.82 0.00 17.90
N PRO A 97 7.84 1.03 17.03
CA PRO A 97 9.07 1.72 16.64
C PRO A 97 9.96 2.12 17.83
N ASN A 98 11.27 2.02 17.66
CA ASN A 98 12.27 2.41 18.66
C ASN A 98 12.18 1.71 20.03
N VAL A 99 11.29 0.75 20.24
CA VAL A 99 11.29 -0.07 21.46
C VAL A 99 12.46 -1.05 21.42
N ASN A 100 13.22 -1.13 22.52
CA ASN A 100 14.31 -2.09 22.63
C ASN A 100 13.76 -3.50 22.89
N ALA A 101 13.75 -4.35 21.86
CA ALA A 101 13.21 -5.70 21.98
C ALA A 101 13.94 -6.54 23.04
N SER A 102 15.28 -6.43 23.13
CA SER A 102 16.06 -7.22 24.11
C SER A 102 15.82 -6.82 25.56
N ALA A 103 15.31 -5.61 25.77
CA ALA A 103 15.00 -5.09 27.09
C ALA A 103 13.67 -5.64 27.61
N TYR A 104 12.63 -5.62 26.77
CA TYR A 104 11.25 -5.83 27.22
C TYR A 104 10.62 -7.15 26.78
N TYR A 105 11.26 -7.91 25.90
CA TYR A 105 10.69 -9.15 25.37
C TYR A 105 11.60 -10.34 25.68
N ASP A 106 11.10 -11.30 26.46
CA ASP A 106 11.65 -12.66 26.47
C ASP A 106 11.08 -13.42 25.27
N ALA A 107 11.72 -13.22 24.11
CA ALA A 107 11.24 -13.77 22.84
C ALA A 107 11.04 -15.30 22.93
N SER A 108 11.96 -16.01 23.58
CA SER A 108 11.88 -17.48 23.72
C SER A 108 10.65 -17.93 24.51
N ALA A 109 10.35 -17.25 25.62
CA ALA A 109 9.17 -17.54 26.44
C ALA A 109 7.86 -17.14 25.75
N LEU A 110 7.87 -16.05 24.97
CA LEU A 110 6.70 -15.56 24.24
C LEU A 110 6.33 -16.43 23.03
N ALA A 111 7.30 -17.15 22.46
CA ALA A 111 7.16 -17.93 21.22
C ALA A 111 5.95 -18.88 21.21
N GLN A 112 5.65 -19.51 22.34
CA GLN A 112 4.57 -20.48 22.47
C GLN A 112 3.21 -19.85 22.82
N HIS A 113 3.21 -18.58 23.22
CA HIS A 113 2.04 -17.90 23.75
C HIS A 113 1.46 -16.85 22.80
N LEU A 114 2.22 -16.45 21.77
CA LEU A 114 1.75 -15.56 20.72
C LEU A 114 1.43 -16.34 19.44
N ASP A 115 0.32 -15.96 18.79
CA ASP A 115 -0.05 -16.45 17.47
C ASP A 115 0.84 -15.80 16.38
N SER A 116 1.14 -14.51 16.53
CA SER A 116 2.13 -13.80 15.72
C SER A 116 2.75 -12.61 16.48
N ILE A 117 3.90 -12.14 15.98
CA ILE A 117 4.61 -10.96 16.45
C ILE A 117 4.79 -10.01 15.28
N THR A 118 4.23 -8.81 15.39
CA THR A 118 4.33 -7.77 14.37
C THR A 118 5.50 -6.84 14.69
N LEU A 119 6.45 -6.71 13.77
CA LEU A 119 7.59 -5.81 13.91
C LEU A 119 7.32 -4.51 13.16
N LEU A 120 7.00 -3.43 13.87
CA LEU A 120 6.85 -2.10 13.28
C LEU A 120 8.24 -1.46 13.08
N ALA A 121 9.00 -2.04 12.14
CA ALA A 121 10.38 -1.66 11.83
C ALA A 121 10.48 -0.44 10.91
N PHE A 122 9.83 0.65 11.33
CA PHE A 122 9.84 1.96 10.71
C PHE A 122 9.92 3.04 11.81
N ASP A 123 9.92 4.32 11.45
CA ASP A 123 10.10 5.45 12.37
C ASP A 123 11.38 5.42 13.23
N TYR A 124 12.43 4.67 12.81
CA TYR A 124 13.74 4.73 13.46
C TYR A 124 14.32 6.14 13.46
N LYS A 125 14.10 6.85 12.35
CA LYS A 125 14.29 8.30 12.23
C LYS A 125 12.93 8.97 12.21
N ASN A 126 12.72 9.93 13.09
CA ASN A 126 11.45 10.65 13.20
C ASN A 126 11.75 12.11 13.55
N PRO A 127 11.14 13.12 12.90
CA PRO A 127 11.45 14.52 13.16
C PRO A 127 11.23 14.97 14.62
N SER A 128 10.30 14.36 15.35
CA SER A 128 10.12 14.63 16.79
C SER A 128 11.29 14.12 17.64
N ARG A 129 11.98 13.07 17.19
CA ARG A 129 13.11 12.42 17.86
C ARG A 129 14.47 12.91 17.32
N ASN A 130 14.51 13.27 16.05
CA ASN A 130 15.67 13.65 15.25
C ASN A 130 15.38 14.98 14.52
N PRO A 131 15.12 16.09 15.24
CA PRO A 131 14.71 17.34 14.59
C PRO A 131 15.80 17.93 13.70
N GLN A 132 17.07 17.71 14.04
CA GLN A 132 18.20 18.37 13.38
C GLN A 132 18.76 17.60 12.18
N GLN A 133 18.26 16.39 11.92
CA GLN A 133 18.80 15.50 10.90
C GLN A 133 17.67 14.67 10.28
N ALA A 134 17.43 14.88 8.99
CA ALA A 134 16.54 14.03 8.20
C ALA A 134 17.31 12.83 7.66
N ASP A 135 16.71 11.64 7.77
CA ASP A 135 17.25 10.39 7.24
C ASP A 135 16.12 9.35 7.10
N TYR A 136 16.40 8.21 6.46
CA TYR A 136 15.41 7.16 6.18
C TYR A 136 14.79 6.60 7.48
N PRO A 137 13.44 6.64 7.63
CA PRO A 137 12.75 6.15 8.81
C PRO A 137 12.60 4.63 8.84
N SER A 138 12.63 3.97 7.68
CA SER A 138 12.16 2.58 7.49
C SER A 138 13.12 1.70 6.67
N ALA A 139 14.44 1.96 6.73
CA ALA A 139 15.42 1.23 5.91
C ALA A 139 15.28 -0.31 6.06
N LEU A 140 15.25 -1.01 4.92
CA LEU A 140 15.15 -2.47 4.88
C LEU A 140 16.47 -3.12 5.31
N TYR A 141 17.59 -2.61 4.79
CA TYR A 141 18.94 -3.10 5.06
C TYR A 141 19.87 -1.96 5.48
N ASN A 142 20.96 -2.33 6.16
CA ASN A 142 22.00 -1.38 6.51
C ASN A 142 22.78 -0.92 5.26
N ALA A 143 22.91 0.39 5.09
CA ALA A 143 23.71 0.99 4.02
C ALA A 143 24.12 2.44 4.37
N GLY A 144 25.21 2.90 3.76
CA GLY A 144 25.68 4.29 3.90
C GLY A 144 26.14 4.68 5.31
N GLY A 145 26.73 3.74 6.07
CA GLY A 145 27.28 4.01 7.40
C GLY A 145 26.26 4.19 8.53
N ARG A 146 24.98 3.90 8.27
CA ARG A 146 23.88 4.00 9.25
C ARG A 146 24.03 2.96 10.38
N PRO A 147 23.36 3.14 11.53
CA PRO A 147 23.31 2.13 12.58
C PRO A 147 22.71 0.82 12.06
N VAL A 148 23.35 -0.31 12.39
CA VAL A 148 22.89 -1.64 11.92
C VAL A 148 21.53 -2.02 12.51
N ASN A 149 21.30 -1.65 13.76
CA ASN A 149 20.09 -1.99 14.53
C ASN A 149 18.87 -1.10 14.22
N GLU A 150 18.98 -0.18 13.27
CA GLU A 150 17.88 0.71 12.83
C GLU A 150 17.36 0.28 11.45
N THR A 151 17.19 -1.03 11.24
CA THR A 151 16.75 -1.61 9.97
C THR A 151 15.78 -2.75 10.19
N ALA A 152 14.86 -2.96 9.24
CA ALA A 152 13.93 -4.08 9.28
C ALA A 152 14.64 -5.44 9.30
N ASP A 153 15.73 -5.62 8.53
CA ASP A 153 16.48 -6.88 8.52
C ASP A 153 17.14 -7.17 9.87
N ALA A 154 17.68 -6.16 10.55
CA ALA A 154 18.25 -6.36 11.88
C ALA A 154 17.18 -6.70 12.92
N ALA A 155 16.01 -6.06 12.87
CA ALA A 155 14.89 -6.38 13.76
C ALA A 155 14.42 -7.83 13.56
N VAL A 156 14.17 -8.24 12.31
CA VAL A 156 13.80 -9.62 11.97
C VAL A 156 14.87 -10.60 12.43
N LYS A 157 16.14 -10.32 12.11
CA LYS A 157 17.26 -11.18 12.47
C LYS A 157 17.36 -11.41 13.98
N TRP A 158 17.19 -10.36 14.78
CA TRP A 158 17.22 -10.48 16.24
C TRP A 158 16.16 -11.48 16.73
N TRP A 159 14.92 -11.35 16.28
CA TRP A 159 13.82 -12.25 16.67
C TRP A 159 14.05 -13.69 16.22
N THR A 160 14.56 -13.91 15.00
CA THR A 160 14.89 -15.26 14.52
C THR A 160 16.07 -15.87 15.27
N ASP A 161 17.08 -15.07 15.66
CA ASP A 161 18.23 -15.53 16.44
C ASP A 161 17.80 -15.96 17.86
N GLN A 162 16.70 -15.43 18.39
CA GLN A 162 16.08 -15.88 19.65
C GLN A 162 15.24 -17.16 19.50
N GLY A 163 15.19 -17.76 18.31
CA GLY A 163 14.46 -19.00 18.04
C GLY A 163 12.99 -18.82 17.66
N ILE A 164 12.52 -17.59 17.40
CA ILE A 164 11.19 -17.40 16.81
C ILE A 164 11.18 -17.87 15.37
N GLN A 165 10.22 -18.73 15.03
CA GLN A 165 9.99 -19.18 13.66
C GLN A 165 9.57 -18.00 12.79
N GLY A 166 10.18 -17.87 11.61
CA GLY A 166 9.85 -16.80 10.65
C GLY A 166 8.35 -16.69 10.37
N SER A 167 7.65 -17.82 10.25
CA SER A 167 6.19 -17.89 10.02
C SER A 167 5.34 -17.20 11.10
N LYS A 168 5.87 -16.93 12.29
CA LYS A 168 5.21 -16.15 13.35
C LYS A 168 5.52 -14.66 13.31
N ILE A 169 6.50 -14.23 12.52
CA ILE A 169 6.94 -12.84 12.43
C ILE A 169 6.20 -12.16 11.27
N VAL A 170 5.57 -11.02 11.55
CA VAL A 170 4.88 -10.18 10.57
C VAL A 170 5.64 -8.86 10.47
N LEU A 171 5.98 -8.42 9.25
CA LEU A 171 6.74 -7.17 9.06
C LEU A 171 5.80 -5.98 8.79
N GLY A 172 5.97 -4.90 9.56
CA GLY A 172 5.23 -3.66 9.38
C GLY A 172 5.65 -2.85 8.15
N ILE A 173 4.69 -2.24 7.48
CA ILE A 173 4.86 -1.27 6.39
C ILE A 173 4.05 -0.02 6.74
N SER A 174 4.71 1.13 6.86
CA SER A 174 4.03 2.41 7.07
C SER A 174 3.39 2.91 5.78
N THR A 175 2.19 3.49 5.84
CA THR A 175 1.50 4.08 4.67
C THR A 175 1.59 5.60 4.64
N TYR A 176 2.45 6.18 5.47
CA TYR A 176 2.75 7.60 5.55
C TYR A 176 4.24 7.86 5.32
N GLY A 177 4.57 9.14 5.15
CA GLY A 177 5.94 9.63 5.16
C GLY A 177 6.23 10.49 6.37
N ARG A 178 7.49 10.47 6.81
CA ARG A 178 8.04 11.39 7.80
C ARG A 178 8.66 12.59 7.10
N THR A 179 8.32 13.79 7.57
CA THR A 179 8.73 15.04 6.92
C THR A 179 9.59 15.91 7.83
N TRP A 180 10.61 16.54 7.26
CA TRP A 180 11.49 17.49 7.93
C TRP A 180 11.46 18.83 7.20
N LYS A 181 11.60 19.92 7.96
CA LYS A 181 11.83 21.25 7.40
C LYS A 181 13.29 21.35 6.96
N LEU A 182 13.52 21.73 5.70
CA LEU A 182 14.86 22.05 5.21
C LEU A 182 15.13 23.54 5.33
N THR A 183 16.39 23.89 5.57
CA THR A 183 16.87 25.26 5.72
C THR A 183 17.96 25.56 4.68
N THR A 184 18.43 26.80 4.65
CA THR A 184 19.54 27.23 3.78
C THR A 184 20.84 26.47 4.05
N GLU A 185 20.97 25.85 5.22
CA GLU A 185 22.10 25.01 5.62
C GLU A 185 21.96 23.55 5.20
N SER A 186 20.79 23.13 4.71
CA SER A 186 20.55 21.78 4.21
C SER A 186 21.35 21.51 2.94
N GLN A 187 21.88 20.28 2.81
CA GLN A 187 22.68 19.90 1.65
C GLN A 187 21.84 19.88 0.37
N ILE A 188 22.30 20.60 -0.67
CA ILE A 188 21.57 20.79 -1.93
C ILE A 188 21.28 19.50 -2.70
N SER A 189 22.02 18.42 -2.43
CA SER A 189 21.82 17.13 -3.09
C SER A 189 20.53 16.43 -2.65
N GLY A 190 19.99 16.78 -1.48
CA GLY A 190 18.87 16.10 -0.83
C GLY A 190 19.18 14.69 -0.32
N VAL A 191 20.43 14.22 -0.48
CA VAL A 191 20.86 12.88 -0.08
C VAL A 191 21.01 12.84 1.45
N PRO A 192 20.30 11.95 2.16
CA PRO A 192 20.42 11.85 3.61
C PRO A 192 21.68 11.06 4.06
N PRO A 193 22.17 11.27 5.28
CA PRO A 193 21.62 12.17 6.30
C PRO A 193 21.84 13.64 5.94
N LEU A 194 20.82 14.47 6.13
CA LEU A 194 20.88 15.91 5.82
C LEU A 194 20.43 16.79 6.99
N THR A 195 21.00 17.99 7.07
CA THR A 195 20.63 19.01 8.07
C THR A 195 19.16 19.38 7.89
N ALA A 196 18.43 19.45 9.00
CA ALA A 196 17.02 19.84 9.04
C ALA A 196 16.73 20.70 10.28
N ASP A 197 15.57 21.36 10.30
CA ASP A 197 15.11 22.15 11.45
C ASP A 197 13.70 21.75 11.88
N GLY A 198 13.62 20.55 12.44
CA GLY A 198 12.40 20.00 13.02
C GLY A 198 11.42 19.41 12.01
N PRO A 199 10.17 19.15 12.44
CA PRO A 199 9.15 18.57 11.59
C PRO A 199 8.79 19.49 10.44
N GLY A 200 8.57 18.90 9.26
CA GLY A 200 7.93 19.59 8.15
C GLY A 200 6.50 20.04 8.51
N GLY A 201 5.97 21.01 7.77
CA GLY A 201 4.61 21.51 7.99
C GLY A 201 3.55 20.41 7.93
N GLU A 202 2.42 20.62 8.60
CA GLU A 202 1.32 19.68 8.60
C GLU A 202 0.67 19.52 7.21
N GLY A 203 0.18 18.32 6.93
CA GLY A 203 -0.62 18.04 5.75
C GLY A 203 -2.03 18.66 5.83
N ALA A 204 -2.67 18.85 4.68
CA ALA A 204 -4.04 19.36 4.61
C ALA A 204 -5.07 18.38 5.21
N GLN A 205 -4.76 17.08 5.21
CA GLN A 205 -5.60 16.00 5.71
C GLN A 205 -5.10 15.47 7.06
N THR A 206 -3.80 15.21 7.20
CA THR A 206 -3.26 14.57 8.42
C THR A 206 -3.18 15.52 9.62
N LYS A 207 -3.07 16.83 9.40
CA LYS A 207 -3.04 17.85 10.46
C LYS A 207 -2.03 17.55 11.58
N THR A 208 -0.92 16.94 11.19
CA THR A 208 0.14 16.50 12.09
C THR A 208 1.48 16.95 11.50
N PRO A 209 2.18 17.91 12.12
CA PRO A 209 3.52 18.29 11.69
C PRO A 209 4.47 17.08 11.66
N GLY A 210 5.27 16.97 10.62
CA GLY A 210 6.21 15.87 10.46
C GLY A 210 5.63 14.58 9.88
N LEU A 211 4.35 14.57 9.48
CA LEU A 211 3.67 13.40 8.93
C LEU A 211 2.76 13.80 7.75
N LEU A 212 2.94 13.12 6.62
CA LEU A 212 2.02 13.19 5.47
C LEU A 212 1.54 11.79 5.10
N SER A 213 0.26 11.67 4.77
CA SER A 213 -0.32 10.46 4.19
C SER A 213 0.25 10.22 2.78
N TYR A 214 0.18 8.98 2.28
CA TYR A 214 0.58 8.69 0.91
C TYR A 214 -0.08 9.60 -0.15
N PRO A 215 -1.40 9.84 -0.15
CA PRO A 215 -2.02 10.75 -1.12
C PRO A 215 -1.55 12.21 -1.00
N GLU A 216 -1.25 12.71 0.19
CA GLU A 216 -0.68 14.05 0.35
C GLU A 216 0.72 14.16 -0.24
N ILE A 217 1.55 13.13 -0.07
CA ILE A 217 2.90 13.09 -0.63
C ILE A 217 2.83 13.01 -2.14
N CYS A 218 2.05 12.07 -2.66
CA CYS A 218 1.85 11.83 -4.08
C CYS A 218 1.31 13.06 -4.82
N ALA A 219 0.44 13.87 -4.19
CA ALA A 219 -0.02 15.13 -4.77
C ALA A 219 1.10 16.17 -4.94
N LEU A 220 2.21 16.03 -4.21
CA LEU A 220 3.40 16.87 -4.30
C LEU A 220 4.47 16.30 -5.25
N ILE A 221 4.29 15.08 -5.79
CA ILE A 221 5.20 14.48 -6.76
C ILE A 221 4.75 14.83 -8.19
N PRO A 222 5.67 15.24 -9.10
CA PRO A 222 5.32 15.49 -10.49
C PRO A 222 4.61 14.30 -11.14
N ASN A 223 3.46 14.54 -11.76
CA ASN A 223 2.76 13.56 -12.58
C ASN A 223 2.35 14.15 -13.93
N PRO A 224 2.13 13.33 -14.98
CA PRO A 224 1.85 13.80 -16.33
C PRO A 224 0.59 14.68 -16.46
N ASN A 225 -0.32 14.57 -15.50
CA ASN A 225 -1.61 15.28 -15.50
C ASN A 225 -1.56 16.59 -14.68
N GLN A 226 -0.45 16.88 -14.00
CA GLN A 226 -0.24 18.11 -13.26
C GLN A 226 0.69 19.04 -14.03
N ARG A 227 0.31 20.31 -14.12
CA ARG A 227 1.25 21.36 -14.55
C ARG A 227 2.34 21.49 -13.50
N ALA A 228 3.60 21.55 -13.93
CA ALA A 228 4.72 21.79 -13.04
C ALA A 228 4.50 23.12 -12.29
N THR A 229 4.17 23.03 -11.01
CA THR A 229 4.14 24.18 -10.10
C THR A 229 5.47 24.22 -9.34
N GLY A 230 5.90 25.39 -8.88
CA GLY A 230 7.10 25.53 -8.04
C GLY A 230 7.03 24.80 -6.69
N HIS A 231 5.91 24.14 -6.40
CA HIS A 231 5.66 23.42 -5.15
C HIS A 231 5.89 21.91 -5.24
N LEU A 232 6.33 21.37 -6.37
CA LEU A 232 6.55 19.94 -6.51
C LEU A 232 7.88 19.49 -5.86
N LEU A 233 7.92 18.25 -5.39
CA LEU A 233 9.09 17.62 -4.81
C LEU A 233 9.84 16.78 -5.84
N ARG A 234 11.16 16.79 -5.77
CA ARG A 234 12.01 15.87 -6.52
C ARG A 234 12.04 14.52 -5.82
N ARG A 235 11.42 13.49 -6.42
CA ARG A 235 11.50 12.09 -5.97
C ARG A 235 12.88 11.51 -6.26
N VAL A 236 13.41 10.75 -5.30
CA VAL A 236 14.63 9.96 -5.42
C VAL A 236 14.39 8.59 -4.77
N THR A 237 14.68 7.53 -5.51
CA THR A 237 14.58 6.16 -5.03
C THR A 237 15.97 5.55 -4.95
N ASP A 238 16.29 4.87 -3.85
CA ASP A 238 17.53 4.12 -3.72
C ASP A 238 17.53 2.93 -4.70
N PRO A 239 18.42 2.92 -5.72
CA PRO A 239 18.46 1.86 -6.72
C PRO A 239 18.87 0.49 -6.13
N SER A 240 19.50 0.48 -4.95
CA SER A 240 19.86 -0.76 -4.26
C SER A 240 18.70 -1.40 -3.50
N LYS A 241 17.55 -0.70 -3.39
CA LYS A 241 16.34 -1.13 -2.65
C LYS A 241 16.58 -1.38 -1.16
N LYS A 242 17.65 -0.83 -0.59
CA LYS A 242 18.03 -1.05 0.82
C LYS A 242 17.42 0.00 1.74
N LEU A 243 17.33 1.24 1.28
CA LEU A 243 17.01 2.40 2.13
C LEU A 243 15.57 2.89 1.94
N GLY A 244 15.06 2.90 0.70
CA GLY A 244 13.69 3.30 0.37
C GLY A 244 13.61 4.50 -0.58
N THR A 245 12.46 5.17 -0.57
CA THR A 245 12.17 6.35 -1.39
C THR A 245 12.08 7.60 -0.52
N TYR A 246 12.61 8.71 -1.04
CA TYR A 246 12.35 10.04 -0.49
C TYR A 246 11.98 11.03 -1.59
N ALA A 247 11.47 12.19 -1.20
CA ALA A 247 11.28 13.33 -2.06
C ALA A 247 11.62 14.61 -1.31
N PHE A 248 12.10 15.63 -2.01
CA PHE A 248 12.49 16.88 -1.37
C PHE A 248 12.35 18.09 -2.27
N ARG A 249 12.31 19.26 -1.64
CA ARG A 249 12.39 20.57 -2.26
C ARG A 249 13.25 21.45 -1.34
N LEU A 250 14.26 22.09 -1.91
CA LEU A 250 15.09 23.04 -1.16
C LEU A 250 14.27 24.30 -0.83
N PRO A 251 14.61 25.00 0.25
CA PRO A 251 13.97 26.28 0.53
C PRO A 251 14.28 27.31 -0.57
N ASP A 252 13.42 28.31 -0.67
CA ASP A 252 13.65 29.47 -1.52
C ASP A 252 14.74 30.40 -0.94
N SER A 253 14.98 31.54 -1.62
CA SER A 253 15.98 32.52 -1.19
C SER A 253 15.68 33.16 0.17
N GLU A 254 14.45 33.08 0.66
CA GLU A 254 14.03 33.59 1.98
C GLU A 254 14.13 32.51 3.06
N GLY A 255 14.55 31.28 2.70
CA GLY A 255 14.66 30.16 3.62
C GLY A 255 13.34 29.41 3.83
N GLU A 256 12.33 29.67 3.00
CA GLU A 256 10.98 29.14 3.17
C GLU A 256 10.65 28.00 2.20
N GLY A 257 9.67 27.18 2.59
CA GLY A 257 9.16 26.09 1.74
C GLY A 257 10.09 24.88 1.57
N GLY A 258 11.23 24.83 2.27
CA GLY A 258 12.12 23.68 2.29
C GLY A 258 11.50 22.46 2.98
N ILE A 259 11.47 21.32 2.30
CA ILE A 259 10.90 20.08 2.83
C ILE A 259 11.66 18.85 2.32
N TRP A 260 11.83 17.88 3.20
CA TRP A 260 12.29 16.54 2.88
C TRP A 260 11.32 15.50 3.46
N VAL A 261 10.91 14.53 2.66
CA VAL A 261 9.99 13.46 3.07
C VAL A 261 10.53 12.11 2.65
N ALA A 262 10.66 11.17 3.59
CA ALA A 262 10.86 9.76 3.28
C ALA A 262 9.60 8.98 3.60
N TYR A 263 9.22 8.10 2.69
CA TYR A 263 7.90 7.47 2.67
C TYR A 263 7.91 6.12 1.97
N GLU A 264 6.84 5.37 2.17
CA GLU A 264 6.55 4.18 1.40
C GLU A 264 5.68 4.49 0.19
N ASP A 265 6.02 3.87 -0.92
CA ASP A 265 5.22 3.84 -2.13
C ASP A 265 4.92 2.37 -2.51
N PRO A 266 4.13 2.11 -3.56
CA PRO A 266 3.86 0.75 -4.00
C PRO A 266 5.15 -0.04 -4.27
N ASP A 267 6.17 0.56 -4.89
CA ASP A 267 7.41 -0.14 -5.24
C ASP A 267 8.14 -0.62 -3.98
N THR A 268 8.33 0.26 -3.00
CA THR A 268 9.03 -0.07 -1.74
C THR A 268 8.22 -1.02 -0.85
N ALA A 269 6.88 -0.94 -0.91
CA ALA A 269 6.00 -1.92 -0.27
C ALA A 269 6.12 -3.31 -0.92
N GLY A 270 6.25 -3.35 -2.24
CA GLY A 270 6.50 -4.58 -3.00
C GLY A 270 7.86 -5.21 -2.70
N ASP A 271 8.90 -4.39 -2.52
CA ASP A 271 10.22 -4.87 -2.09
C ASP A 271 10.18 -5.48 -0.68
N ARG A 272 9.42 -4.89 0.25
CA ARG A 272 9.21 -5.45 1.60
C ARG A 272 8.43 -6.76 1.60
N ALA A 273 7.37 -6.84 0.79
CA ALA A 273 6.64 -8.10 0.62
C ALA A 273 7.52 -9.20 0.01
N THR A 274 8.40 -8.84 -0.92
CA THR A 274 9.40 -9.77 -1.48
C THR A 274 10.40 -10.23 -0.42
N TYR A 275 10.88 -9.30 0.42
CA TYR A 275 11.73 -9.62 1.57
C TYR A 275 11.05 -10.62 2.52
N VAL A 276 9.81 -10.36 2.92
CA VAL A 276 8.99 -11.24 3.77
C VAL A 276 8.92 -12.64 3.20
N LYS A 277 8.66 -12.77 1.90
CA LYS A 277 8.61 -14.05 1.20
C LYS A 277 9.96 -14.78 1.20
N ILE A 278 11.04 -14.09 0.86
CA ILE A 278 12.41 -14.67 0.82
C ILE A 278 12.85 -15.16 2.21
N LYS A 279 12.50 -14.41 3.25
CA LYS A 279 12.87 -14.73 4.64
C LYS A 279 11.94 -15.75 5.30
N GLY A 280 10.90 -16.21 4.61
CA GLY A 280 9.92 -17.15 5.16
C GLY A 280 9.14 -16.57 6.34
N LEU A 281 8.84 -15.27 6.30
CA LEU A 281 8.08 -14.59 7.35
C LEU A 281 6.57 -14.84 7.21
N GLY A 282 5.83 -14.67 8.29
CA GLY A 282 4.38 -14.92 8.34
C GLY A 282 3.53 -13.97 7.49
N GLY A 283 4.03 -12.76 7.21
CA GLY A 283 3.33 -11.82 6.33
C GLY A 283 3.75 -10.36 6.54
N VAL A 284 2.87 -9.45 6.12
CA VAL A 284 3.00 -8.00 6.31
C VAL A 284 1.84 -7.45 7.15
N ALA A 285 2.11 -6.41 7.92
CA ALA A 285 1.10 -5.57 8.57
C ALA A 285 1.21 -4.15 8.01
N LEU A 286 0.09 -3.52 7.64
CA LEU A 286 0.07 -2.13 7.21
C LEU A 286 -0.26 -1.20 8.39
N TYR A 287 0.48 -0.10 8.51
CA TYR A 287 0.29 0.92 9.54
C TYR A 287 0.16 2.31 8.90
N ASP A 288 -1.04 2.82 8.62
CA ASP A 288 -2.31 2.10 8.66
C ASP A 288 -3.14 2.28 7.38
N ILE A 289 -4.26 1.57 7.28
CA ILE A 289 -5.10 1.58 6.08
C ILE A 289 -5.71 2.97 5.76
N SER A 290 -5.79 3.87 6.74
CA SER A 290 -6.38 5.21 6.57
C SER A 290 -5.44 6.19 5.87
N LEU A 291 -4.13 5.94 5.92
CA LEU A 291 -3.10 6.80 5.33
C LEU A 291 -2.61 6.32 3.95
N ASP A 292 -3.06 5.15 3.50
CA ASP A 292 -2.96 4.74 2.09
C ASP A 292 -3.95 5.55 1.23
N ASP A 293 -3.80 5.52 -0.10
CA ASP A 293 -4.74 6.18 -1.01
C ASP A 293 -6.03 5.37 -1.17
N PHE A 294 -6.86 5.33 -0.13
CA PHE A 294 -8.14 4.61 -0.12
C PHE A 294 -9.18 5.20 -1.10
N ARG A 295 -8.95 6.44 -1.58
CA ARG A 295 -9.84 7.13 -2.52
C ARG A 295 -9.42 6.96 -3.98
N GLY A 296 -8.17 6.56 -4.24
CA GLY A 296 -7.61 6.46 -5.59
C GLY A 296 -7.33 7.83 -6.22
N VAL A 297 -7.01 8.85 -5.41
CA VAL A 297 -6.77 10.22 -5.90
C VAL A 297 -5.45 10.37 -6.66
N CYS A 298 -4.46 9.53 -6.37
CA CYS A 298 -3.15 9.59 -7.01
C CYS A 298 -3.19 9.18 -8.47
N HIS A 299 -3.69 7.97 -8.72
CA HIS A 299 -3.57 7.28 -9.99
C HIS A 299 -4.86 6.54 -10.41
N GLY A 300 -5.98 6.78 -9.72
CA GLY A 300 -7.26 6.10 -9.95
C GLY A 300 -7.41 4.77 -9.19
N ASP A 301 -6.31 4.21 -8.67
CA ASP A 301 -6.31 2.95 -7.93
C ASP A 301 -6.43 3.16 -6.42
N LYS A 302 -7.47 2.57 -5.82
CA LYS A 302 -7.62 2.55 -4.36
C LYS A 302 -6.63 1.59 -3.70
N TYR A 303 -6.12 1.97 -2.53
CA TYR A 303 -5.21 1.20 -1.69
C TYR A 303 -3.95 0.68 -2.43
N PRO A 304 -3.20 1.55 -3.13
CA PRO A 304 -2.09 1.11 -3.97
C PRO A 304 -0.95 0.46 -3.18
N ILE A 305 -0.62 0.95 -1.98
CA ILE A 305 0.42 0.35 -1.13
C ILE A 305 0.00 -1.05 -0.67
N LEU A 306 -1.22 -1.17 -0.13
CA LEU A 306 -1.78 -2.45 0.32
C LEU A 306 -1.83 -3.47 -0.82
N LYS A 307 -2.35 -3.06 -1.98
CA LYS A 307 -2.48 -3.94 -3.15
C LYS A 307 -1.13 -4.44 -3.62
N MET A 308 -0.13 -3.58 -3.68
CA MET A 308 1.20 -4.00 -4.13
C MET A 308 1.85 -4.98 -3.15
N ALA A 309 1.79 -4.70 -1.84
CA ALA A 309 2.27 -5.62 -0.82
C ALA A 309 1.56 -6.99 -0.91
N LYS A 310 0.22 -6.98 -1.00
CA LYS A 310 -0.59 -8.19 -1.19
C LYS A 310 -0.17 -8.97 -2.44
N ASN A 311 -0.11 -8.30 -3.59
CA ASN A 311 0.21 -8.94 -4.86
C ASN A 311 1.57 -9.65 -4.78
N ARG A 312 2.60 -8.99 -4.25
CA ARG A 312 3.95 -9.57 -4.11
C ARG A 312 4.03 -10.74 -3.12
N LEU A 313 3.18 -10.78 -2.09
CA LEU A 313 3.09 -11.95 -1.22
C LEU A 313 2.49 -13.17 -1.93
N TYR A 314 1.48 -12.97 -2.77
CA TYR A 314 0.71 -14.06 -3.39
C TYR A 314 1.10 -14.37 -4.84
N MET A 315 2.05 -13.66 -5.45
CA MET A 315 2.57 -14.07 -6.77
C MET A 315 3.28 -15.42 -6.63
N HIS A 316 2.69 -16.47 -7.21
CA HIS A 316 3.37 -17.75 -7.41
C HIS A 316 4.55 -17.55 -8.37
N SER A 317 5.65 -18.28 -8.14
CA SER A 317 6.94 -18.18 -8.83
C SER A 317 6.92 -18.50 -10.34
N ASN A 318 5.75 -18.52 -10.99
CA ASN A 318 5.59 -18.95 -12.38
C ASN A 318 5.96 -17.88 -13.43
N GLU A 319 6.43 -16.70 -13.03
CA GLU A 319 6.87 -15.63 -13.95
C GLU A 319 8.39 -15.36 -13.91
N ASN A 320 9.20 -16.26 -13.33
CA ASN A 320 10.66 -16.18 -13.38
C ASN A 320 11.26 -16.94 -14.59
N SER A 321 10.71 -16.74 -15.79
CA SER A 321 11.45 -17.05 -17.02
C SER A 321 11.91 -15.73 -17.63
N PRO A 322 13.22 -15.45 -17.77
CA PRO A 322 13.65 -14.35 -18.61
C PRO A 322 13.13 -14.63 -20.04
N PRO A 323 12.73 -13.61 -20.81
CA PRO A 323 12.40 -13.83 -22.21
C PRO A 323 13.64 -14.44 -22.87
N SER A 324 13.51 -15.68 -23.34
CA SER A 324 14.52 -16.30 -24.16
C SER A 324 14.68 -15.43 -25.40
N ILE A 325 15.81 -14.73 -25.47
CA ILE A 325 16.28 -14.14 -26.72
C ILE A 325 16.54 -15.33 -27.64
N SER A 326 15.61 -15.61 -28.54
CA SER A 326 15.90 -16.47 -29.67
C SER A 326 16.88 -15.70 -30.55
N THR A 327 18.10 -16.19 -30.59
CA THR A 327 19.06 -15.89 -31.65
C THR A 327 18.37 -16.12 -32.98
N ILE A 328 18.24 -15.05 -33.77
CA ILE A 328 17.88 -15.16 -35.18
C ILE A 328 19.09 -15.79 -35.87
N GLU A 329 19.04 -17.11 -36.08
CA GLU A 329 19.85 -17.71 -37.14
C GLU A 329 19.20 -17.33 -38.47
N GLU A 330 19.97 -16.63 -39.29
CA GLU A 330 19.63 -16.36 -40.68
C GLU A 330 19.45 -17.68 -41.43
N HIS A 331 18.20 -18.00 -41.78
CA HIS A 331 17.90 -18.93 -42.85
C HIS A 331 17.12 -18.20 -43.94
N ASN A 332 17.83 -17.85 -45.00
CA ASN A 332 17.28 -17.53 -46.31
C ASN A 332 16.47 -18.73 -46.82
N ILE A 333 15.15 -18.64 -46.81
CA ILE A 333 14.29 -19.50 -47.66
C ILE A 333 13.19 -18.63 -48.27
N GLY A 334 13.11 -18.72 -49.60
CA GLY A 334 12.27 -17.90 -50.45
C GLY A 334 10.77 -18.02 -50.17
N ILE A 335 10.08 -16.97 -50.60
CA ILE A 335 8.63 -16.82 -50.57
C ILE A 335 7.99 -17.97 -51.37
N ASP A 336 7.19 -18.79 -50.69
CA ASP A 336 6.19 -19.66 -51.31
C ASP A 336 4.80 -19.26 -50.82
N LEU A 337 3.90 -19.00 -51.76
CA LEU A 337 2.55 -18.47 -51.54
C LEU A 337 1.55 -19.64 -51.58
N ASP A 338 1.24 -20.25 -50.44
CA ASP A 338 0.09 -21.15 -50.36
C ASP A 338 -0.56 -21.18 -48.94
N PRO A 339 -1.79 -20.66 -48.72
CA PRO A 339 -2.36 -20.47 -47.37
C PRO A 339 -3.12 -21.67 -46.78
N LEU A 340 -3.02 -22.88 -47.33
CA LEU A 340 -3.94 -23.98 -46.97
C LEU A 340 -3.33 -25.15 -46.17
N ARG A 341 -2.14 -25.00 -45.58
CA ARG A 341 -1.48 -26.12 -44.86
C ARG A 341 -1.19 -25.94 -43.36
N SER A 342 -1.65 -24.86 -42.72
CA SER A 342 -1.39 -24.60 -41.29
C SER A 342 -2.58 -24.83 -40.34
N ILE A 343 -3.72 -25.33 -40.82
CA ILE A 343 -4.87 -25.70 -39.96
C ILE A 343 -4.86 -27.22 -39.70
N GLU A 344 -3.82 -27.72 -39.03
CA GLU A 344 -3.88 -29.09 -38.48
C GLU A 344 -3.10 -29.29 -37.18
N VAL A 345 -2.77 -28.21 -36.46
CA VAL A 345 -2.23 -28.28 -35.09
C VAL A 345 -3.11 -27.46 -34.15
N SER A 346 -4.26 -28.03 -33.78
CA SER A 346 -4.96 -27.82 -32.50
C SER A 346 -6.33 -28.50 -32.52
N ARG A 347 -6.36 -29.83 -32.55
CA ARG A 347 -7.58 -30.62 -32.28
C ARG A 347 -7.56 -31.35 -30.93
N GLN A 348 -6.58 -31.10 -30.06
CA GLN A 348 -6.42 -31.85 -28.81
C GLN A 348 -6.28 -31.04 -27.51
N ALA A 349 -6.50 -29.72 -27.51
CA ALA A 349 -6.37 -28.91 -26.30
C ALA A 349 -7.63 -28.08 -25.97
N VAL A 350 -8.81 -28.69 -25.96
CA VAL A 350 -10.00 -28.09 -25.33
C VAL A 350 -10.83 -29.18 -24.64
N ARG A 351 -10.27 -29.74 -23.57
CA ARG A 351 -11.04 -30.40 -22.51
C ARG A 351 -10.57 -29.79 -21.19
N GLY A 352 -11.46 -29.06 -20.50
CA GLY A 352 -11.23 -28.58 -19.14
C GLY A 352 -10.98 -27.06 -18.95
N THR A 353 -11.11 -26.24 -19.98
CA THR A 353 -10.91 -24.78 -19.83
C THR A 353 -12.13 -24.11 -19.17
N SER A 354 -11.90 -23.31 -18.12
CA SER A 354 -12.98 -22.60 -17.41
C SER A 354 -13.56 -21.46 -18.27
N LEU A 355 -14.82 -21.08 -18.01
CA LEU A 355 -15.50 -19.95 -18.66
C LEU A 355 -14.71 -18.63 -18.51
N GLU A 356 -13.97 -18.49 -17.42
CA GLU A 356 -13.12 -17.34 -17.11
C GLU A 356 -11.93 -17.23 -18.07
N THR A 357 -11.32 -18.36 -18.44
CA THR A 357 -10.23 -18.39 -19.44
C THR A 357 -10.73 -18.01 -20.84
N VAL A 358 -11.95 -18.40 -21.19
CA VAL A 358 -12.58 -18.03 -22.46
C VAL A 358 -12.91 -16.54 -22.48
N TYR A 359 -13.41 -15.99 -21.37
CA TYR A 359 -13.68 -14.55 -21.22
C TYR A 359 -12.40 -13.72 -21.34
N LEU A 360 -11.32 -14.15 -20.68
CA LEU A 360 -10.02 -13.49 -20.76
C LEU A 360 -9.43 -13.52 -22.17
N ALA A 361 -9.55 -14.64 -22.88
CA ALA A 361 -9.09 -14.74 -24.28
C ALA A 361 -9.87 -13.82 -25.23
N ILE A 362 -11.19 -13.67 -25.02
CA ILE A 362 -12.04 -12.76 -25.80
C ILE A 362 -11.72 -11.30 -25.46
N SER A 363 -11.53 -10.98 -24.19
CA SER A 363 -11.16 -9.64 -23.72
C SER A 363 -9.83 -9.20 -24.31
N GLU A 364 -8.82 -10.07 -24.31
CA GLU A 364 -7.50 -9.75 -24.84
C GLU A 364 -7.50 -9.62 -26.36
N SER A 365 -8.27 -10.46 -27.07
CA SER A 365 -8.46 -10.35 -28.52
C SER A 365 -9.14 -9.02 -28.90
N THR A 366 -10.10 -8.57 -28.09
CA THR A 366 -10.81 -7.29 -28.29
C THR A 366 -9.90 -6.10 -28.02
N ARG A 367 -9.07 -6.18 -26.98
CA ARG A 367 -8.06 -5.16 -26.64
C ARG A 367 -7.02 -5.03 -27.74
N LEU A 368 -6.54 -6.13 -28.31
CA LEU A 368 -5.58 -6.14 -29.42
C LEU A 368 -6.17 -5.48 -30.67
N LEU A 369 -7.44 -5.77 -31.01
CA LEU A 369 -8.13 -5.12 -32.13
C LEU A 369 -8.31 -3.60 -31.93
N GLN A 370 -8.53 -3.16 -30.68
CA GLN A 370 -8.66 -1.73 -30.35
C GLN A 370 -7.32 -0.98 -30.35
N SER A 371 -6.20 -1.70 -30.17
CA SER A 371 -4.85 -1.12 -30.20
C SER A 371 -4.25 -0.99 -31.61
N MET A 372 -4.94 -1.48 -32.64
CA MET A 372 -4.45 -1.35 -34.03
C MET A 372 -4.59 0.09 -34.52
N PRO A 373 -3.55 0.68 -35.15
CA PRO A 373 -3.63 2.02 -35.71
C PRO A 373 -4.63 2.06 -36.88
N PRO A 374 -5.30 3.20 -37.12
CA PRO A 374 -6.19 3.33 -38.27
C PRO A 374 -5.40 3.17 -39.57
N ALA A 375 -5.98 2.44 -40.52
CA ALA A 375 -5.37 2.24 -41.84
C ALA A 375 -5.08 3.60 -42.52
N PRO A 376 -3.92 3.75 -43.18
CA PRO A 376 -3.58 5.00 -43.85
C PRO A 376 -4.60 5.31 -44.96
N ARG A 377 -5.02 6.58 -45.03
CA ARG A 377 -5.85 7.07 -46.15
C ARG A 377 -4.99 7.10 -47.41
N VAL A 378 -5.10 6.07 -48.23
CA VAL A 378 -4.58 6.09 -49.60
C VAL A 378 -5.54 6.91 -50.46
N GLY A 379 -5.04 8.01 -51.03
CA GLY A 379 -5.77 8.80 -52.02
C GLY A 379 -6.08 7.94 -53.25
N VAL A 380 -7.37 7.76 -53.54
CA VAL A 380 -7.84 6.97 -54.68
C VAL A 380 -7.69 7.80 -55.96
N THR A 381 -6.90 7.31 -56.91
CA THR A 381 -7.23 7.42 -58.33
C THR A 381 -7.60 6.02 -58.84
N GLN A 382 -8.70 5.96 -59.58
CA GLN A 382 -9.41 4.77 -60.04
C GLN A 382 -8.55 3.82 -60.92
N LYS A 383 -8.55 2.52 -60.60
CA LYS A 383 -9.21 1.45 -61.40
C LYS A 383 -8.95 0.04 -60.82
N ALA A 384 -10.05 -0.71 -60.73
CA ALA A 384 -10.18 -2.17 -60.73
C ALA A 384 -9.66 -2.99 -59.52
N GLY A 385 -10.61 -3.64 -58.81
CA GLY A 385 -10.43 -5.04 -58.42
C GLY A 385 -10.61 -5.41 -56.93
N ARG A 386 -11.84 -5.80 -56.57
CA ARG A 386 -12.23 -6.77 -55.53
C ARG A 386 -12.00 -6.40 -54.04
N ASP A 387 -13.11 -6.01 -53.41
CA ASP A 387 -13.35 -6.13 -51.96
C ASP A 387 -13.20 -7.59 -51.49
N LEU A 388 -12.04 -7.92 -50.92
CA LEU A 388 -11.77 -9.24 -50.31
C LEU A 388 -11.56 -9.28 -48.78
N PRO A 389 -11.38 -8.19 -48.01
CA PRO A 389 -11.22 -8.33 -46.56
C PRO A 389 -12.54 -8.45 -45.78
N LEU A 390 -13.60 -7.76 -46.23
CA LEU A 390 -14.78 -7.54 -45.38
C LEU A 390 -15.77 -8.72 -45.37
N GLU A 391 -15.95 -9.41 -46.50
CA GLU A 391 -16.83 -10.60 -46.55
C GLU A 391 -16.19 -11.84 -45.94
N PHE A 392 -14.85 -11.91 -45.93
CA PHE A 392 -14.11 -12.98 -45.26
C PHE A 392 -14.20 -12.86 -43.74
N LEU A 393 -14.06 -11.64 -43.21
CA LEU A 393 -14.25 -11.33 -41.79
C LEU A 393 -15.69 -11.57 -41.33
N LYS A 394 -16.70 -11.21 -42.14
CA LYS A 394 -18.11 -11.49 -41.84
C LYS A 394 -18.41 -13.00 -41.80
N ARG A 395 -17.85 -13.79 -42.73
CA ARG A 395 -18.04 -15.25 -42.73
C ARG A 395 -17.32 -15.93 -41.56
N ALA A 396 -16.13 -15.48 -41.18
CA ALA A 396 -15.41 -15.99 -40.01
C ALA A 396 -16.16 -15.70 -38.70
N LEU A 397 -16.74 -14.50 -38.55
CA LEU A 397 -17.53 -14.14 -37.38
C LEU A 397 -18.83 -14.97 -37.26
N VAL A 398 -19.51 -15.21 -38.38
CA VAL A 398 -20.74 -16.02 -38.43
C VAL A 398 -20.46 -17.51 -38.14
N LEU A 399 -19.31 -18.04 -38.55
CA LEU A 399 -18.89 -19.41 -38.26
C LEU A 399 -18.48 -19.60 -36.79
N ALA A 400 -17.78 -18.63 -36.20
CA ALA A 400 -17.41 -18.65 -34.79
C ALA A 400 -18.65 -18.54 -33.87
N SER A 401 -19.63 -17.71 -34.26
CA SER A 401 -20.92 -17.56 -33.59
C SER A 401 -21.76 -18.84 -33.68
N LYS A 402 -21.90 -19.45 -34.88
CA LYS A 402 -22.67 -20.69 -35.05
C LYS A 402 -22.07 -21.90 -34.31
N SER A 403 -20.75 -22.04 -34.30
CA SER A 403 -20.06 -23.12 -33.57
C SER A 403 -20.24 -23.03 -32.04
N THR A 404 -20.29 -21.81 -31.51
CA THR A 404 -20.40 -21.56 -30.06
C THR A 404 -21.85 -21.67 -29.59
N VAL A 405 -22.80 -21.16 -30.38
CA VAL A 405 -24.24 -21.23 -30.06
C VAL A 405 -24.78 -22.66 -30.17
N LEU A 406 -24.38 -23.46 -31.18
CA LEU A 406 -24.86 -24.84 -31.31
C LEU A 406 -24.36 -25.81 -30.22
N ARG A 407 -23.26 -25.49 -29.52
CA ARG A 407 -22.77 -26.31 -28.38
C ARG A 407 -23.38 -25.92 -27.04
N LEU A 408 -23.89 -24.69 -26.91
CA LEU A 408 -24.62 -24.25 -25.71
C LEU A 408 -26.04 -24.85 -25.63
N PHE A 409 -26.58 -25.37 -26.73
CA PHE A 409 -27.90 -26.01 -26.77
C PHE A 409 -27.88 -27.53 -26.52
N SER A 410 -26.72 -28.18 -26.41
CA SER A 410 -26.64 -29.65 -26.25
C SER A 410 -26.11 -30.14 -24.90
N SER A 411 -25.92 -29.26 -23.92
CA SER A 411 -25.53 -29.65 -22.56
C SER A 411 -26.57 -29.14 -21.57
N SER A 412 -27.31 -30.08 -20.99
CA SER A 412 -28.30 -29.89 -19.93
C SER A 412 -27.65 -29.41 -18.64
N VAL A 413 -27.36 -28.11 -18.54
CA VAL A 413 -27.20 -27.36 -17.29
C VAL A 413 -27.70 -25.92 -17.54
N LEU A 414 -29.02 -25.77 -17.55
CA LEU A 414 -29.68 -24.46 -17.57
C LEU A 414 -30.59 -24.39 -16.35
N HIS A 415 -30.02 -24.01 -15.21
CA HIS A 415 -30.76 -23.27 -14.21
C HIS A 415 -29.87 -22.18 -13.64
N THR A 416 -30.47 -21.00 -13.51
CA THR A 416 -29.97 -19.76 -12.87
C THR A 416 -28.82 -19.07 -13.59
N ASP A 417 -29.13 -18.17 -14.54
CA ASP A 417 -29.00 -16.72 -14.32
C ASP A 417 -29.42 -15.94 -15.60
N LEU A 418 -30.57 -15.26 -15.56
CA LEU A 418 -31.05 -14.43 -16.69
C LEU A 418 -30.24 -13.12 -16.86
N GLY A 419 -29.40 -12.75 -15.89
CA GLY A 419 -28.60 -11.52 -15.94
C GLY A 419 -27.48 -11.54 -16.99
N VAL A 420 -26.83 -12.69 -17.16
CA VAL A 420 -25.69 -12.87 -18.08
C VAL A 420 -26.13 -12.83 -19.54
N TYR A 421 -27.32 -13.35 -19.85
CA TYR A 421 -27.88 -13.35 -21.21
C TYR A 421 -28.15 -11.92 -21.72
N ARG A 422 -28.56 -11.00 -20.83
CA ARG A 422 -28.75 -9.57 -21.14
C ARG A 422 -27.43 -8.84 -21.39
N GLN A 423 -26.35 -9.22 -20.71
CA GLN A 423 -25.02 -8.64 -20.91
C GLN A 423 -24.39 -9.07 -22.25
N ILE A 424 -24.57 -10.33 -22.64
CA ILE A 424 -24.07 -10.85 -23.91
C ILE A 424 -24.82 -10.23 -25.10
N LEU A 425 -26.15 -10.06 -25.03
CA LEU A 425 -26.91 -9.35 -26.06
C LEU A 425 -26.59 -7.84 -26.09
N GLY A 426 -26.31 -7.23 -24.94
CA GLY A 426 -25.90 -5.81 -24.85
C GLY A 426 -24.60 -5.50 -25.59
N CYS A 427 -23.64 -6.42 -25.57
CA CYS A 427 -22.36 -6.26 -26.28
C CYS A 427 -22.47 -6.43 -27.81
N ILE A 428 -23.53 -7.07 -28.32
CA ILE A 428 -23.72 -7.30 -29.76
C ILE A 428 -24.40 -6.10 -30.45
N VAL A 429 -25.09 -5.23 -29.69
CA VAL A 429 -25.96 -4.17 -30.26
C VAL A 429 -25.36 -2.75 -30.20
N THR A 430 -24.24 -2.52 -29.52
CA THR A 430 -23.60 -1.19 -29.46
C THR A 430 -22.33 -1.08 -30.32
N LEU A 431 -22.51 -1.18 -31.64
CA LEU A 431 -21.58 -0.62 -32.63
C LEU A 431 -22.17 0.69 -33.16
N PRO A 432 -21.57 1.87 -32.93
CA PRO A 432 -22.08 3.10 -33.53
C PRO A 432 -21.68 3.17 -35.01
N LEU A 433 -22.61 2.83 -35.89
CA LEU A 433 -22.59 3.25 -37.30
C LEU A 433 -22.82 4.76 -37.37
N LYS A 434 -21.76 5.55 -37.48
CA LYS A 434 -21.83 6.96 -37.87
C LYS A 434 -22.18 7.06 -39.36
N LEU A 435 -23.46 7.17 -39.68
CA LEU A 435 -23.94 7.73 -40.95
C LEU A 435 -24.47 9.14 -40.66
N GLY A 436 -23.87 10.14 -41.30
CA GLY A 436 -24.19 11.53 -41.08
C GLY A 436 -25.53 11.93 -41.70
N HIS A 437 -26.31 12.72 -40.98
CA HIS A 437 -27.24 13.70 -41.56
C HIS A 437 -27.54 14.82 -40.55
N GLN A 438 -27.91 15.96 -41.11
CA GLN A 438 -27.98 17.31 -40.53
C GLN A 438 -29.15 17.51 -39.53
N THR A 439 -28.90 18.39 -38.53
CA THR A 439 -29.74 19.25 -37.64
C THR A 439 -31.28 19.34 -37.84
N PRO A 440 -32.11 19.71 -36.83
CA PRO A 440 -31.87 20.83 -35.89
C PRO A 440 -32.38 20.72 -34.43
N SER A 441 -32.07 21.80 -33.69
CA SER A 441 -32.31 22.11 -32.26
C SER A 441 -33.76 22.18 -31.82
N LEU A 442 -34.01 21.97 -30.53
CA LEU A 442 -35.19 22.42 -29.81
C LEU A 442 -34.80 23.03 -28.45
N GLU A 443 -34.73 24.37 -28.44
CA GLU A 443 -35.24 25.17 -27.33
C GLU A 443 -36.73 24.88 -27.19
N ASP A 444 -37.16 24.49 -25.99
CA ASP A 444 -38.43 24.85 -25.35
C ASP A 444 -38.74 23.79 -24.30
N LEU A 445 -38.62 24.17 -23.03
CA LEU A 445 -39.55 23.83 -21.95
C LEU A 445 -39.13 24.66 -20.73
N ARG A 446 -39.60 25.90 -20.70
CA ARG A 446 -39.59 26.76 -19.51
C ARG A 446 -40.85 26.52 -18.66
N ALA A 447 -40.64 26.74 -17.36
CA ALA A 447 -41.56 27.29 -16.36
C ALA A 447 -42.54 26.34 -15.61
N PRO A 448 -42.92 26.66 -14.35
CA PRO A 448 -42.75 27.97 -13.70
C PRO A 448 -42.08 28.01 -12.33
N ARG A 449 -41.43 29.16 -12.13
CA ARG A 449 -41.09 29.79 -10.86
C ARG A 449 -42.36 30.14 -10.08
N GLN A 450 -42.34 29.93 -8.76
CA GLN A 450 -43.06 30.76 -7.81
C GLN A 450 -42.07 31.66 -7.07
N VAL A 451 -42.53 32.85 -6.74
CA VAL A 451 -41.70 34.02 -6.47
C VAL A 451 -42.34 34.84 -5.32
N PHE A 452 -41.45 35.27 -4.41
CA PHE A 452 -41.51 36.35 -3.38
C PHE A 452 -42.25 36.13 -2.05
N PRO A 453 -41.90 36.88 -0.97
CA PRO A 453 -40.92 37.98 -0.86
C PRO A 453 -39.86 37.86 0.26
N SER A 454 -38.81 38.66 0.11
CA SER A 454 -37.81 39.03 1.11
C SER A 454 -38.34 40.13 2.05
N THR A 455 -38.15 39.97 3.35
CA THR A 455 -38.14 41.09 4.32
C THR A 455 -37.01 40.91 5.32
N SER A 456 -36.25 41.99 5.46
CA SER A 456 -35.19 42.29 6.42
C SER A 456 -35.65 42.23 7.87
N GLY A 457 -34.74 41.87 8.79
CA GLY A 457 -34.92 42.12 10.22
C GLY A 457 -33.92 41.34 11.08
N GLU A 458 -32.86 42.01 11.51
CA GLU A 458 -31.95 41.55 12.56
C GLU A 458 -32.69 41.34 13.89
N THR A 459 -32.38 40.27 14.62
CA THR A 459 -32.20 40.22 16.09
C THR A 459 -31.98 38.77 16.54
N HIS A 460 -30.77 38.44 16.98
CA HIS A 460 -30.43 37.14 17.58
C HIS A 460 -30.39 37.27 19.12
N TYR A 461 -31.24 36.52 19.80
CA TYR A 461 -31.11 36.08 21.20
C TYR A 461 -31.50 34.59 21.25
N PRO A 462 -31.12 33.81 22.27
CA PRO A 462 -30.41 32.55 22.11
C PRO A 462 -31.33 31.36 22.37
N ARG A 463 -31.11 30.23 21.67
CA ARG A 463 -31.66 28.94 22.09
C ARG A 463 -30.59 27.86 22.06
N HIS A 464 -30.14 27.55 23.27
CA HIS A 464 -29.82 26.19 23.68
C HIS A 464 -30.93 25.22 23.27
N THR A 465 -30.58 24.06 22.70
CA THR A 465 -31.00 22.69 23.08
C THR A 465 -30.99 21.75 21.88
N LEU A 466 -29.88 21.04 21.67
CA LEU A 466 -29.90 19.66 21.15
C LEU A 466 -28.57 18.91 21.40
N LEU A 467 -27.99 19.08 22.59
CA LEU A 467 -26.76 18.38 23.02
C LEU A 467 -26.73 18.15 24.55
N GLY A 468 -27.91 17.93 25.13
CA GLY A 468 -28.08 17.74 26.58
C GLY A 468 -29.16 16.71 26.97
N GLN A 469 -29.55 15.83 26.05
CA GLN A 469 -30.54 14.76 26.31
C GLN A 469 -30.12 13.40 25.73
N LEU A 470 -28.82 13.11 25.74
CA LEU A 470 -28.30 11.78 25.38
C LEU A 470 -27.14 11.34 26.31
N GLU A 471 -27.23 11.72 27.59
CA GLU A 471 -26.23 11.37 28.60
C GLU A 471 -26.86 10.99 29.96
N ALA A 472 -28.04 10.36 29.94
CA ALA A 472 -28.68 9.84 31.15
C ALA A 472 -29.50 8.56 30.87
N GLN A 473 -28.89 7.57 30.21
CA GLN A 473 -29.41 6.20 30.15
C GLN A 473 -28.31 5.12 30.03
N LEU A 474 -27.11 5.41 30.56
CA LEU A 474 -26.02 4.44 30.73
C LEU A 474 -25.45 4.40 32.16
N THR A 475 -26.28 4.76 33.15
CA THR A 475 -25.96 4.56 34.57
C THR A 475 -27.21 4.30 35.40
N GLN A 476 -27.80 3.13 35.14
CA GLN A 476 -28.59 2.25 36.02
C GLN A 476 -28.50 0.85 35.41
#